data_AF-A0A4P9YVG2-F1
#
_entry.id   AF-A0A4P9YVG2-F1
#
_cell.length_a   1.000
_cell.length_b   1.000
_cell.length_c   1.000
_cell.angle_alpha   90.00
_cell.angle_beta   90.00
_cell.angle_gamma   90.00
#
_symmetry.space_group_name_H-M   'P 1'
#
loop_
_entity.id
_entity.type
_entity.pdbx_description
1 polymer ?
#
loop_
_entity_poly.entity_id
_entity_poly.type
_entity_poly.pdbx_seq_one_letter_code
_entity_poly.pdbx_strand_id
1 'polypeptide(L)'
;ERILRTPIPLAYSIHLAQCIWVFCLALPFQLAGTLGWVTIPVSALVAFVFIGIKSIGEEIENPFGYDSNDLPLDEFCRVVRREIEMITQ
;
A
#
# COMPACT_ATOMS: atom_id res chain seq x y z
N GLU A 1 7.56 -8.66 16.45
CA GLU A 1 6.45 -9.06 17.35
C GLU A 1 5.34 -8.01 17.51
N ARG A 2 5.62 -6.73 17.83
CA ARG A 2 4.58 -5.67 17.88
C ARG A 2 3.92 -5.34 16.53
N ILE A 3 4.71 -5.27 15.45
CA ILE A 3 4.24 -4.94 14.09
C ILE A 3 3.20 -5.96 13.57
N LEU A 4 3.38 -7.24 13.91
CA LEU A 4 2.47 -8.33 13.54
C LEU A 4 1.26 -8.47 14.48
N ARG A 5 1.36 -8.03 15.74
CA ARG A 5 0.30 -8.21 16.74
C ARG A 5 -0.73 -7.09 16.77
N THR A 6 -0.43 -5.92 16.21
CA THR A 6 -1.39 -4.83 16.04
C THR A 6 -1.49 -4.45 14.56
N PRO A 7 -2.04 -5.33 13.71
CA PRO A 7 -2.30 -4.96 12.33
C PRO A 7 -3.22 -3.74 12.31
N ILE A 8 -2.97 -2.82 11.37
CA ILE A 8 -3.87 -1.68 11.17
C ILE A 8 -5.27 -2.26 10.88
N PRO A 9 -6.34 -1.73 11.50
CA PRO A 9 -7.67 -2.28 11.30
C PRO A 9 -8.05 -2.27 9.82
N LEU A 10 -8.47 -3.42 9.28
CA LEU A 10 -8.88 -3.53 7.86
C LEU A 10 -9.94 -2.48 7.47
N ALA A 11 -10.82 -2.13 8.41
CA ALA A 11 -11.81 -1.08 8.22
C ALA A 11 -11.18 0.29 7.89
N TYR A 12 -10.01 0.60 8.45
CA TYR A 12 -9.28 1.83 8.14
C TYR A 12 -8.82 1.86 6.69
N SER A 13 -8.15 0.80 6.20
CA SER A 13 -7.67 0.73 4.82
C SER A 13 -8.83 0.75 3.82
N ILE A 14 -9.95 0.08 4.14
CA ILE A 14 -11.18 0.14 3.33
C ILE A 14 -11.76 1.56 3.29
N HIS A 15 -11.88 2.24 4.44
CA HIS A 15 -12.40 3.60 4.48
C HIS A 15 -11.48 4.60 3.76
N LEU A 16 -10.16 4.44 3.91
CA LEU A 16 -9.19 5.26 3.18
C LEU A 16 -9.36 5.10 1.67
N ALA A 17 -9.52 3.86 1.18
CA ALA A 17 -9.80 3.58 -0.22
C ALA A 17 -11.10 4.27 -0.71
N GLN A 18 -12.18 4.16 0.07
CA GLN A 18 -13.46 4.79 -0.24
C GLN A 18 -13.33 6.31 -0.31
N CYS A 19 -12.62 6.93 0.63
CA CYS A 19 -12.37 8.38 0.64
C CYS A 19 -11.59 8.83 -0.60
N ILE A 20 -10.55 8.10 -1.00
CA ILE A 20 -9.76 8.42 -2.20
C ILE A 20 -10.63 8.32 -3.45
N TRP A 21 -11.44 7.26 -3.58
CA TRP A 21 -12.36 7.11 -4.72
C TRP A 21 -13.38 8.24 -4.80
N VAL A 22 -14.03 8.58 -3.68
CA VAL A 22 -14.98 9.69 -3.62
C VAL A 22 -14.31 11.00 -3.97
N PHE A 23 -13.10 11.27 -3.45
CA PHE A 23 -12.35 12.47 -3.74
C PHE A 23 -12.00 12.59 -5.24
N CYS A 24 -11.42 11.54 -5.83
CA CYS A 24 -11.04 11.54 -7.24
C CYS A 24 -12.25 11.69 -8.18
N LEU A 25 -13.41 11.11 -7.81
CA LEU A 25 -14.65 11.25 -8.58
C LEU A 25 -15.30 12.63 -8.42
N ALA A 26 -15.19 13.26 -7.24
CA ALA A 26 -15.76 14.58 -6.98
C ALA A 26 -14.91 15.73 -7.59
N LEU A 27 -13.59 15.56 -7.63
CA LEU A 27 -12.63 16.55 -8.10
C LEU A 27 -12.94 17.17 -9.49
N PRO A 28 -13.29 16.41 -10.54
CA PRO A 28 -13.60 17.00 -11.84
C PRO A 28 -14.83 17.91 -11.80
N PHE A 29 -15.84 17.61 -10.99
CA PHE A 29 -17.03 18.46 -10.85
C PHE A 29 -16.68 19.79 -10.17
N GLN A 30 -15.75 19.76 -9.20
CA GLN A 30 -15.26 20.97 -8.53
C GLN A 30 -14.46 21.86 -9.48
N LEU A 31 -13.64 21.27 -10.36
CA LEU A 31 -12.69 21.99 -11.20
C LEU A 31 -13.23 22.37 -12.58
N ALA A 32 -14.28 21.69 -13.07
CA ALA A 32 -14.83 21.87 -14.42
C ALA A 32 -15.22 23.33 -14.72
N GLY A 33 -15.79 24.04 -13.74
CA GLY A 33 -16.17 25.45 -13.90
C GLY A 33 -14.99 26.42 -14.04
N THR A 34 -13.84 26.07 -13.46
CA THR A 34 -12.64 26.93 -13.46
C THR A 34 -11.65 26.61 -14.57
N LEU A 35 -11.47 25.33 -14.90
CA LEU A 35 -10.41 24.84 -15.78
C LEU A 35 -10.96 24.28 -17.11
N GLY A 36 -12.28 24.15 -17.26
CA GLY A 36 -12.91 23.62 -18.46
C GLY A 36 -12.33 22.27 -18.87
N TRP A 37 -11.90 22.13 -20.12
CA TRP A 37 -11.33 20.89 -20.66
C TRP A 37 -9.99 20.47 -20.02
N VAL A 38 -9.23 21.40 -19.45
CA VAL A 38 -7.95 21.10 -18.76
C VAL A 38 -8.20 20.32 -17.46
N THR A 39 -9.44 20.32 -16.95
CA THR A 39 -9.85 19.53 -15.78
C THR A 39 -9.59 18.05 -15.96
N ILE A 40 -9.73 17.51 -17.17
CA ILE A 40 -9.59 16.06 -17.44
C ILE A 40 -8.14 15.59 -17.18
N PRO A 41 -7.09 16.14 -17.85
CA PRO A 41 -5.72 15.70 -17.59
C PRO A 41 -5.26 16.01 -16.15
N VAL A 42 -5.71 17.12 -15.56
CA VAL A 42 -5.36 17.47 -14.18
C VAL A 42 -5.97 16.46 -13.20
N SER A 43 -7.26 16.16 -13.32
CA SER A 43 -7.93 15.19 -12.43
C SER A 43 -7.37 13.78 -12.61
N ALA A 44 -7.02 13.39 -13.83
CA ALA A 44 -6.37 12.11 -14.10
C ALA A 44 -4.98 12.01 -13.45
N LEU A 45 -4.17 13.08 -13.51
CA LEU A 45 -2.87 13.14 -12.85
C LEU A 45 -3.02 13.05 -11.33
N VAL A 46 -3.96 13.78 -10.74
CA VAL A 46 -4.23 13.73 -9.30
C VAL A 46 -4.68 12.31 -8.91
N ALA A 47 -5.60 11.71 -9.64
CA ALA A 47 -6.04 10.34 -9.38
C ALA A 47 -4.88 9.34 -9.45
N PHE A 48 -4.01 9.46 -10.45
CA PHE A 48 -2.82 8.61 -10.58
C PHE A 48 -1.92 8.72 -9.34
N VAL A 49 -1.65 9.94 -8.86
CA VAL A 49 -0.81 10.14 -7.66
C VAL A 49 -1.46 9.56 -6.41
N PHE A 50 -2.73 9.88 -6.14
CA PHE A 50 -3.41 9.42 -4.93
C PHE A 50 -3.61 7.91 -4.87
N ILE A 51 -3.99 7.30 -6.01
CA ILE A 51 -4.12 5.83 -6.11
C ILE A 51 -2.74 5.17 -6.00
N GLY A 52 -1.71 5.73 -6.64
CA GLY A 52 -0.34 5.22 -6.54
C GLY A 52 0.18 5.23 -5.11
N ILE A 53 0.01 6.34 -4.38
CA ILE A 53 0.40 6.43 -2.97
C ILE A 53 -0.36 5.41 -2.12
N LYS A 54 -1.67 5.22 -2.35
CA LYS A 54 -2.47 4.20 -1.66
C LYS A 54 -1.88 2.81 -1.87
N SER A 55 -1.59 2.43 -3.10
CA SER A 55 -1.04 1.10 -3.43
C SER A 55 0.32 0.85 -2.79
N ILE A 56 1.20 1.87 -2.79
CA ILE A 56 2.50 1.78 -2.10
C ILE A 56 2.30 1.64 -0.58
N GLY A 57 1.33 2.35 -0.01
CA GLY A 57 0.97 2.22 1.40
C GLY A 57 0.52 0.81 1.76
N GLU A 58 -0.34 0.20 0.94
CA GLU A 58 -0.82 -1.17 1.16
C GLU A 58 0.32 -2.21 1.14
N GLU A 59 1.31 -2.02 0.26
CA GLU A 59 2.48 -2.90 0.18
C GLU A 59 3.39 -2.75 1.41
N ILE A 60 3.61 -1.51 1.89
CA ILE A 60 4.44 -1.25 3.08
C ILE A 60 3.74 -1.72 4.38
N GLU A 61 2.40 -1.75 4.41
CA GLU A 61 1.63 -2.18 5.58
C GLU A 61 1.76 -3.69 5.86
N ASN A 62 2.10 -4.52 4.86
CA ASN A 62 2.23 -5.98 5.02
C ASN A 62 3.61 -6.53 4.56
N PRO A 63 4.73 -6.16 5.21
CA PRO A 63 6.08 -6.51 4.75
C PRO A 63 6.48 -7.98 4.94
N PHE A 64 5.58 -8.79 5.51
CA PHE A 64 5.80 -10.21 5.83
C PHE A 64 4.92 -11.13 4.97
N GLY A 65 4.36 -10.60 3.89
CA GLY A 65 3.63 -11.39 2.90
C GLY A 65 4.55 -12.18 1.97
N TYR A 66 4.06 -12.45 0.76
CA TYR A 66 4.79 -13.13 -0.30
C TYR A 66 4.83 -12.31 -1.60
N ASP A 67 4.62 -11.00 -1.50
CA ASP A 67 4.73 -10.08 -2.63
C ASP A 67 6.21 -9.87 -3.00
N SER A 68 6.47 -9.39 -4.21
CA SER A 68 7.84 -9.24 -4.72
C SER A 68 8.73 -8.32 -3.89
N ASN A 69 8.13 -7.41 -3.13
CA ASN A 69 8.84 -6.44 -2.28
C ASN A 69 8.84 -6.82 -0.79
N ASP A 70 8.36 -8.02 -0.44
CA ASP A 70 8.33 -8.51 0.94
C ASP A 70 9.66 -9.12 1.42
N LEU A 71 9.81 -9.24 2.74
CA LEU A 71 10.99 -9.84 3.36
C LEU A 71 11.06 -11.35 3.07
N PRO A 72 12.21 -11.89 2.62
CA PRO A 72 12.36 -13.32 2.33
C PRO A 72 12.54 -14.15 3.61
N LEU A 73 11.46 -14.26 4.40
CA LEU A 73 11.45 -14.95 5.70
C LEU A 73 11.88 -16.42 5.61
N ASP A 74 11.53 -17.10 4.53
CA ASP A 74 11.90 -18.50 4.31
C ASP A 74 13.41 -18.69 4.21
N GLU A 75 14.08 -17.75 3.54
CA GLU A 75 15.54 -17.77 3.41
C GLU A 75 16.21 -17.49 4.75
N PHE A 76 15.70 -16.53 5.53
CA PHE A 76 16.16 -16.30 6.90
C PHE A 76 15.99 -17.54 7.77
N CYS A 77 14.82 -18.19 7.73
CA CYS A 77 14.57 -19.44 8.46
C CYS A 77 15.53 -20.57 8.05
N ARG A 78 15.85 -20.66 6.75
CA ARG A 78 16.79 -21.66 6.22
C ARG A 78 18.21 -21.43 6.72
N VAL A 79 18.68 -20.19 6.75
CA VAL A 79 20.01 -19.83 7.26
C VAL A 79 20.11 -20.15 8.76
N VAL A 80 19.14 -19.69 9.56
CA VAL A 80 19.12 -19.94 11.01
C VAL A 80 19.10 -21.44 11.33
N ARG A 81 18.29 -22.22 10.59
CA ARG A 81 18.25 -23.67 10.75
C ARG A 81 19.63 -24.30 10.53
N ARG A 82 20.32 -23.91 9.47
CA ARG A 82 21.65 -24.44 9.13
C ARG A 82 22.67 -24.11 10.23
N GLU A 83 22.63 -22.89 10.77
CA GLU A 83 23.52 -22.49 11.87
C GLU A 83 23.30 -23.32 13.13
N ILE A 84 22.04 -23.60 13.50
CA ILE A 84 21.70 -24.45 14.64
C ILE A 84 22.20 -25.88 14.44
N GLU A 85 22.00 -26.44 13.24
CA GLU A 85 22.48 -27.78 12.89
C GLU A 85 24.01 -27.88 12.99
N MET A 86 24.75 -26.86 12.55
CA MET A 86 26.21 -26.80 12.68
C MET A 86 26.70 -26.73 14.13
N ILE A 87 25.96 -26.08 15.03
CA ILE A 87 26.36 -25.94 16.45
C ILE A 87 26.05 -27.21 17.25
N THR A 88 25.04 -27.99 16.83
CA THR A 88 24.59 -29.19 17.55
C THR A 88 25.39 -30.45 17.17
N GLN A 89 26.20 -30.37 16.11
CA GLN A 89 27.03 -31.45 15.59
C GLN A 89 28.47 -31.36 16.09
#